data_AF-F4RKA7-F1
#
_entry.id   AF-F4RKA7-F1
#
_cell.length_a   1.000
_cell.length_b   1.000
_cell.length_c   1.000
_cell.angle_alpha   90.00
_cell.angle_beta   90.00
_cell.angle_gamma   90.00
#
_symmetry.space_group_name_H-M   'P 1'
#
loop_
_entity.id
_entity.type
_entity.pdbx_description
1 polymer ?
#
loop_
_entity_poly.entity_id
_entity_poly.type
_entity_poly.pdbx_seq_one_letter_code
_entity_poly.pdbx_strand_id
1 'polypeptide(L)'
;MQMLAHVSIFNLVNLYNKQNPSDESIKFKEEQSFGALMSHEVCSDALDIHRLLYHFDLRGAVLTVPNTGLDSSRYLKAMKEQLEYWSKSGTEYRDHACDKCLYVSDENKAIRACVTDGVTIGHWCCSASSDQLKKIAKLSNSPMPDGPCLNPLTSIHDRLCETHQRILKDQCVVQPCIRPRRPDYDTCNDSEHIAISNQFHHRKRQNFTMASKLSRPGAKLPTDPSVHQNCWTAELDESTLVDVDEFDRAHEAGRYGGQDIDNNPEDIGNQTNHNKGRKPCMSRCPTHNDQLIVSTCGIILARSTFFRAEAPSAVKQFILDSFPERLPNLIFYDNACNLVHHIWSNPKDAEAFKDVVIPVDVFHMCSHKESDQFCQEFTNPNKIPDLKKGGKWMFNSSAAELTNIWRWSDYEMDGWRKS
;
A
#
# COMPACT_ATOMS: atom_id res chain seq x y z
N MET A 1 7.14 -28.89 12.93
CA MET A 1 5.70 -28.56 12.85
C MET A 1 5.60 -27.18 12.21
N GLN A 2 5.89 -27.10 10.91
CA GLN A 2 5.91 -25.87 10.11
C GLN A 2 5.04 -26.16 8.88
N MET A 3 3.73 -25.95 9.02
CA MET A 3 2.77 -26.00 7.90
C MET A 3 1.53 -25.22 8.32
N LEU A 4 1.62 -23.89 8.38
CA LEU A 4 0.46 -23.00 8.31
C LEU A 4 0.89 -21.73 7.58
N ALA A 5 1.14 -21.89 6.28
CA ALA A 5 1.35 -20.81 5.33
C ALA A 5 0.17 -20.85 4.37
N HIS A 6 -0.58 -19.74 4.27
CA HIS A 6 -1.88 -19.58 3.60
C HIS A 6 -3.10 -20.11 4.37
N VAL A 7 -3.58 -19.35 5.36
CA VAL A 7 -4.93 -19.56 5.90
C VAL A 7 -5.76 -18.31 5.72
N SER A 8 -6.38 -18.19 4.54
CA SER A 8 -7.43 -17.21 4.34
C SER A 8 -8.64 -17.50 5.22
N ILE A 9 -9.48 -16.49 5.46
CA ILE A 9 -10.76 -16.67 6.18
C ILE A 9 -11.62 -17.74 5.49
N PHE A 10 -11.60 -17.79 4.15
CA PHE A 10 -12.25 -18.86 3.38
C PHE A 10 -11.72 -20.26 3.74
N ASN A 11 -10.40 -20.44 3.80
CA ASN A 11 -9.79 -21.71 4.17
C ASN A 11 -10.08 -22.07 5.64
N LEU A 12 -10.03 -21.10 6.55
CA LEU A 12 -10.40 -21.28 7.96
C LEU A 12 -11.82 -21.79 8.10
N VAL A 13 -12.77 -21.14 7.40
CA VAL A 13 -14.18 -21.50 7.42
C VAL A 13 -14.41 -22.90 6.87
N ASN A 14 -13.80 -23.21 5.72
CA ASN A 14 -13.95 -24.53 5.11
C ASN A 14 -13.32 -25.64 5.97
N LEU A 15 -12.18 -25.38 6.59
CA LEU A 15 -11.54 -26.33 7.49
C LEU A 15 -12.40 -26.55 8.73
N TYR A 16 -12.90 -25.48 9.34
CA TYR A 16 -13.78 -25.54 10.51
C TYR A 16 -15.04 -26.34 10.20
N ASN A 17 -15.73 -26.03 9.10
CA ASN A 17 -16.96 -26.70 8.69
C ASN A 17 -16.73 -28.18 8.31
N LYS A 18 -15.55 -28.54 7.78
CA LYS A 18 -15.17 -29.94 7.53
C LYS A 18 -14.90 -30.73 8.81
N GLN A 19 -14.26 -30.10 9.80
CA GLN A 19 -13.93 -30.74 11.07
C GLN A 19 -15.13 -30.80 12.03
N ASN A 20 -16.07 -29.87 11.90
CA ASN A 20 -17.29 -29.78 12.69
C ASN A 20 -18.49 -29.92 11.74
N PRO A 21 -18.72 -31.12 11.15
CA PRO A 21 -19.92 -31.35 10.37
C PRO A 21 -21.12 -31.08 11.27
N SER A 22 -22.11 -30.38 10.72
CA SER A 22 -23.34 -30.04 11.43
C SER A 22 -23.96 -31.29 12.04
N ASP A 23 -24.06 -31.32 13.37
CA ASP A 23 -24.74 -32.39 14.10
C ASP A 23 -26.22 -32.37 13.69
N GLU A 24 -26.69 -33.44 13.05
CA GLU A 24 -28.08 -33.59 12.58
C GLU A 24 -29.11 -33.46 13.72
N SER A 25 -28.67 -33.51 14.97
CA SER A 25 -29.49 -33.29 16.16
C SER A 25 -29.85 -31.82 16.42
N ILE A 26 -29.13 -30.84 15.85
CA ILE A 26 -29.41 -29.41 16.04
C ILE A 26 -30.49 -28.97 15.06
N LYS A 27 -31.73 -28.86 15.55
CA LYS A 27 -32.87 -28.36 14.78
C LYS A 27 -32.97 -26.84 14.87
N PHE A 28 -32.58 -26.15 13.79
CA PHE A 28 -32.87 -24.72 13.63
C PHE A 28 -34.35 -24.55 13.27
N LYS A 29 -34.98 -23.47 13.76
CA LYS A 29 -36.34 -23.11 13.34
C LYS A 29 -36.28 -22.54 11.92
N GLU A 30 -37.27 -22.84 11.09
CA GLU A 30 -37.33 -22.35 9.69
C GLU A 30 -37.29 -20.81 9.56
N GLU A 31 -37.65 -20.10 10.62
CA GLU A 31 -37.64 -18.63 10.71
C GLU A 31 -36.25 -18.04 11.01
N GLN A 32 -35.25 -18.87 11.35
CA GLN A 32 -33.91 -18.41 11.69
C GLN A 32 -33.06 -18.21 10.43
N SER A 33 -32.44 -17.03 10.30
CA SER A 33 -31.56 -16.68 9.17
C SER A 33 -30.13 -17.21 9.29
N PHE A 34 -29.85 -18.12 10.23
CA PHE A 34 -28.52 -18.65 10.52
C PHE A 34 -28.57 -20.18 10.65
N GLY A 35 -27.46 -20.85 10.31
CA GLY A 35 -27.36 -22.32 10.32
C GLY A 35 -26.15 -22.81 11.12
N ALA A 36 -25.94 -24.14 11.13
CA ALA A 36 -24.83 -24.78 11.85
C ALA A 36 -23.44 -24.52 11.23
N LEU A 37 -23.39 -24.11 9.96
CA LEU A 37 -22.14 -23.84 9.27
C LEU A 37 -21.66 -22.42 9.59
N MET A 38 -20.36 -22.30 9.91
CA MET A 38 -19.72 -21.00 10.06
C MET A 38 -19.68 -20.32 8.70
N SER A 39 -20.10 -19.05 8.66
CA SER A 39 -19.97 -18.21 7.48
C SER A 39 -18.64 -17.45 7.50
N HIS A 40 -18.27 -16.90 6.34
CA HIS A 40 -17.08 -16.08 6.19
C HIS A 40 -17.16 -14.80 7.03
N GLU A 41 -18.35 -14.19 7.08
CA GLU A 41 -18.63 -12.98 7.84
C GLU A 41 -18.46 -13.23 9.33
N VAL A 42 -19.03 -14.33 9.86
CA VAL A 42 -18.91 -14.70 11.28
C VAL A 42 -17.45 -14.93 11.66
N CYS A 43 -16.69 -15.65 10.83
CA CYS A 43 -15.27 -15.89 11.09
C CYS A 43 -14.46 -14.58 11.07
N SER A 44 -14.69 -13.71 10.08
CA SER A 44 -14.06 -12.40 9.97
C SER A 44 -14.37 -11.53 11.18
N ASP A 45 -15.66 -11.36 11.51
CA ASP A 45 -16.11 -10.51 12.62
C ASP A 45 -15.56 -11.04 13.95
N ALA A 46 -15.51 -12.37 14.15
CA ALA A 46 -14.93 -12.97 15.34
C ALA A 46 -13.42 -12.69 15.48
N LEU A 47 -12.66 -12.75 14.38
CA LEU A 47 -11.23 -12.41 14.38
C LEU A 47 -11.02 -10.93 14.68
N ASP A 48 -11.82 -10.04 14.08
CA ASP A 48 -11.76 -8.60 14.35
C ASP A 48 -12.08 -8.29 15.82
N ILE A 49 -13.13 -8.90 16.37
CA ILE A 49 -13.51 -8.76 17.79
C ILE A 49 -12.39 -9.27 18.70
N HIS A 50 -11.84 -10.45 18.42
CA HIS A 50 -10.75 -11.02 19.22
C HIS A 50 -9.54 -10.09 19.24
N ARG A 51 -9.15 -9.54 18.08
CA ARG A 51 -8.04 -8.59 17.97
C ARG A 51 -8.32 -7.30 18.74
N LEU A 52 -9.53 -6.74 18.61
CA LEU A 52 -9.92 -5.55 19.37
C LEU A 52 -9.85 -5.81 20.88
N LEU A 53 -10.43 -6.91 21.36
CA LEU A 53 -10.38 -7.27 22.77
C LEU A 53 -8.94 -7.41 23.28
N TYR A 54 -8.10 -8.13 22.55
CA TYR A 54 -6.69 -8.32 22.89
C TYR A 54 -5.94 -6.99 23.02
N HIS A 55 -6.08 -6.09 22.03
CA HIS A 55 -5.35 -4.82 22.05
C HIS A 55 -5.91 -3.81 23.06
N PHE A 56 -7.21 -3.85 23.36
CA PHE A 56 -7.78 -3.03 24.42
C PHE A 56 -7.33 -3.52 25.81
N ASP A 57 -7.33 -4.83 26.04
CA ASP A 57 -6.87 -5.45 27.29
C ASP A 57 -5.38 -5.15 27.56
N LEU A 58 -4.51 -5.28 26.55
CA LEU A 58 -3.08 -4.95 26.65
C LEU A 58 -2.81 -3.51 27.14
N ARG A 59 -3.74 -2.58 26.92
CA ARG A 59 -3.62 -1.17 27.33
C ARG A 59 -4.41 -0.85 28.59
N GLY A 60 -5.09 -1.82 29.19
CA GLY A 60 -6.04 -1.59 30.27
C GLY A 60 -7.22 -0.71 29.85
N ALA A 61 -7.58 -0.70 28.57
CA ALA A 61 -8.67 0.09 28.02
C ALA A 61 -9.94 -0.76 27.87
N VAL A 62 -11.12 -0.11 27.96
CA VAL A 62 -12.41 -0.78 27.82
C VAL A 62 -12.95 -0.60 26.40
N LEU A 63 -13.17 -1.70 25.68
CA LEU A 63 -13.82 -1.68 24.37
C LEU A 63 -15.30 -1.30 24.54
N THR A 64 -15.69 -0.13 24.03
CA THR A 64 -17.08 0.35 24.07
C THR A 64 -17.66 0.35 22.68
N VAL A 65 -18.75 -0.41 22.48
CA VAL A 65 -19.44 -0.52 21.19
C VAL A 65 -20.96 -0.31 21.35
N PRO A 66 -21.65 0.21 20.32
CA PRO A 66 -23.11 0.29 20.34
C PRO A 66 -23.75 -1.09 20.57
N ASN A 67 -24.84 -1.15 21.33
CA ASN A 67 -25.61 -2.39 21.52
C ASN A 67 -26.53 -2.74 20.33
N THR A 68 -26.61 -1.86 19.34
CA THR A 68 -27.43 -2.01 18.12
C THR A 68 -26.57 -1.96 16.85
N GLY A 69 -27.10 -2.44 15.73
CA GLY A 69 -26.43 -2.42 14.41
C GLY A 69 -25.81 -3.77 14.01
N LEU A 70 -25.35 -3.88 12.78
CA LEU A 70 -24.66 -5.08 12.27
C LEU A 70 -23.23 -5.14 12.83
N ASP A 71 -22.74 -6.34 13.14
CA ASP A 71 -21.39 -6.54 13.69
C ASP A 71 -20.32 -5.93 12.76
N SER A 72 -20.38 -6.21 11.46
CA SER A 72 -19.55 -5.59 10.42
C SER A 72 -19.47 -4.05 10.43
N SER A 73 -20.46 -3.36 11.01
CA SER A 73 -20.50 -1.89 11.11
C SER A 73 -20.21 -1.36 12.50
N ARG A 74 -20.59 -2.12 13.53
CA ARG A 74 -20.56 -1.72 14.94
C ARG A 74 -19.13 -1.52 15.45
N TYR A 75 -18.20 -2.34 14.98
CA TYR A 75 -16.79 -2.28 15.39
C TYR A 75 -15.95 -1.28 14.59
N LEU A 76 -16.46 -0.71 13.49
CA LEU A 76 -15.69 0.19 12.62
C LEU A 76 -15.10 1.39 13.36
N LYS A 77 -15.81 1.93 14.35
CA LYS A 77 -15.30 3.03 15.18
C LYS A 77 -14.11 2.58 16.03
N ALA A 78 -14.24 1.45 16.72
CA ALA A 78 -13.17 0.89 17.54
C ALA A 78 -11.95 0.48 16.70
N MET A 79 -12.18 -0.06 15.49
CA MET A 79 -11.11 -0.36 14.53
C MET A 79 -10.37 0.91 14.11
N LYS A 80 -11.09 2.00 13.82
CA LYS A 80 -10.46 3.30 13.51
C LYS A 80 -9.64 3.83 14.67
N GLU A 81 -10.18 3.80 15.88
CA GLU A 81 -9.46 4.19 17.10
C GLU A 81 -8.19 3.36 17.29
N GLN A 82 -8.25 2.04 17.01
CA GLN A 82 -7.08 1.16 17.05
C GLN A 82 -6.02 1.54 16.01
N LEU A 83 -6.44 1.80 14.77
CA LEU A 83 -5.54 2.21 13.68
C LEU A 83 -4.90 3.57 13.98
N GLU A 84 -5.67 4.53 14.50
CA GLU A 84 -5.15 5.84 14.93
C GLU A 84 -4.18 5.71 16.10
N TYR A 85 -4.43 4.79 17.03
CA TYR A 85 -3.50 4.48 18.10
C TYR A 85 -2.18 3.95 17.54
N TRP A 86 -2.21 2.92 16.68
CA TRP A 86 -0.98 2.40 16.06
C TRP A 86 -0.25 3.43 15.21
N SER A 87 -0.97 4.31 14.52
CA SER A 87 -0.35 5.41 13.77
C SER A 87 0.42 6.38 14.67
N LYS A 88 0.05 6.50 15.95
CA LYS A 88 0.72 7.41 16.91
C LYS A 88 1.76 6.70 17.77
N SER A 89 1.42 5.51 18.29
CA SER A 89 2.30 4.75 19.20
C SER A 89 3.35 3.94 18.44
N GLY A 90 3.17 3.71 17.14
CA GLY A 90 3.84 2.65 16.42
C GLY A 90 3.26 1.28 16.77
N THR A 91 3.76 0.25 16.07
CA THR A 91 3.47 -1.15 16.40
C THR A 91 4.28 -1.59 17.63
N GLU A 92 3.86 -2.65 18.31
CA GLU A 92 4.67 -3.26 19.39
C GLU A 92 6.05 -3.75 18.92
N TYR A 93 6.16 -4.00 17.61
CA TYR A 93 7.38 -4.44 16.96
C TYR A 93 8.22 -3.29 16.40
N ARG A 94 7.79 -2.03 16.52
CA ARG A 94 8.51 -0.86 15.97
C ARG A 94 9.99 -0.88 16.35
N ASP A 95 10.31 -1.25 17.58
CA ASP A 95 11.67 -1.24 18.13
C ASP A 95 12.32 -2.64 18.12
N HIS A 96 11.80 -3.55 17.29
CA HIS A 96 12.33 -4.90 17.16
C HIS A 96 13.82 -4.90 16.77
N ALA A 97 14.59 -5.70 17.52
CA ALA A 97 16.03 -5.89 17.36
C ALA A 97 16.42 -7.34 17.75
N CYS A 98 16.30 -8.28 16.82
CA CYS A 98 16.88 -9.61 16.94
C CYS A 98 18.30 -9.68 16.35
N ASP A 99 18.93 -10.85 16.48
CA ASP A 99 20.24 -11.21 15.92
C ASP A 99 20.34 -11.00 14.40
N LYS A 100 19.22 -11.09 13.67
CA LYS A 100 19.18 -10.83 12.22
C LYS A 100 19.01 -9.35 11.86
N CYS A 101 18.50 -8.54 12.78
CA CYS A 101 18.14 -7.13 12.54
C CYS A 101 19.12 -6.14 13.16
N LEU A 102 19.93 -6.60 14.10
CA LEU A 102 20.93 -5.83 14.81
C LEU A 102 22.29 -6.50 14.68
N TYR A 103 23.26 -5.77 14.15
CA TYR A 103 24.66 -6.17 14.20
C TYR A 103 25.38 -5.34 15.26
N VAL A 104 26.11 -5.98 16.16
CA VAL A 104 26.99 -5.30 17.13
C VAL A 104 28.43 -5.66 16.80
N SER A 105 29.24 -4.67 16.49
CA SER A 105 30.68 -4.86 16.23
C SER A 105 31.46 -5.01 17.53
N ASP A 106 32.69 -5.53 17.42
CA ASP A 106 33.62 -5.68 18.55
C ASP A 106 33.98 -4.32 19.21
N GLU A 107 33.78 -3.21 18.50
CA GLU A 107 33.96 -1.83 19.00
C GLU A 107 32.70 -1.27 19.69
N ASN A 108 31.72 -2.11 20.03
CA ASN A 108 30.40 -1.74 20.56
C ASN A 108 29.59 -0.79 19.65
N LYS A 109 29.83 -0.80 18.33
CA LYS A 109 28.97 -0.10 17.37
C LYS A 109 27.80 -1.00 17.00
N ALA A 110 26.58 -0.53 17.26
CA ALA A 110 25.35 -1.24 16.93
C ALA A 110 24.74 -0.67 15.66
N ILE A 111 24.52 -1.52 14.65
CA ILE A 111 23.89 -1.18 13.37
C ILE A 111 22.54 -1.89 13.32
N ARG A 112 21.46 -1.11 13.33
CA ARG A 112 20.10 -1.60 13.14
C ARG A 112 19.65 -1.39 11.70
N ALA A 113 19.13 -2.43 11.06
CA ALA A 113 18.70 -2.38 9.67
C ALA A 113 17.21 -2.67 9.48
N CYS A 114 16.60 -1.99 8.50
CA CYS A 114 15.27 -2.32 7.98
C CYS A 114 15.21 -2.11 6.46
N VAL A 115 14.11 -2.54 5.87
CA VAL A 115 13.81 -2.46 4.44
C VAL A 115 12.46 -1.76 4.32
N THR A 116 12.35 -0.79 3.41
CA THR A 116 11.06 -0.20 3.02
C THR A 116 10.71 -0.61 1.60
N ASP A 117 9.47 -1.04 1.42
CA ASP A 117 8.95 -1.45 0.12
C ASP A 117 7.42 -1.35 0.11
N GLY A 118 6.84 -1.29 -1.08
CA GLY A 118 5.43 -1.03 -1.31
C GLY A 118 4.72 -2.18 -2.03
N VAL A 119 3.49 -2.49 -1.61
CA VAL A 119 2.63 -3.45 -2.33
C VAL A 119 1.35 -2.80 -2.86
N THR A 120 1.07 -2.99 -4.15
CA THR A 120 -0.03 -2.33 -4.87
C THR A 120 -1.38 -3.04 -4.65
N ILE A 121 -1.96 -2.96 -3.46
CA ILE A 121 -3.25 -3.62 -3.14
C ILE A 121 -4.42 -3.04 -3.97
N GLY A 122 -4.33 -1.76 -4.34
CA GLY A 122 -5.27 -1.13 -5.27
C GLY A 122 -6.66 -0.82 -4.69
N HIS A 123 -6.75 -0.50 -3.38
CA HIS A 123 -8.02 -0.13 -2.75
C HIS A 123 -8.63 1.10 -3.40
N TRP A 124 -9.95 1.08 -3.65
CA TRP A 124 -10.61 2.24 -4.25
C TRP A 124 -10.61 3.44 -3.29
N CYS A 125 -10.13 4.58 -3.77
CA CYS A 125 -10.10 5.83 -3.03
C CYS A 125 -10.92 6.93 -3.73
N CYS A 126 -11.12 8.04 -3.01
CA CYS A 126 -11.85 9.18 -3.57
C CYS A 126 -11.10 9.76 -4.78
N SER A 127 -11.75 9.73 -5.94
CA SER A 127 -11.17 10.17 -7.22
C SER A 127 -11.26 11.70 -7.44
N ALA A 128 -11.48 12.49 -6.38
CA ALA A 128 -11.48 13.95 -6.47
C ALA A 128 -10.07 14.43 -6.86
N SER A 129 -9.98 15.26 -7.91
CA SER A 129 -8.70 15.83 -8.30
C SER A 129 -8.23 16.91 -7.32
N SER A 130 -6.92 17.14 -7.27
CA SER A 130 -6.35 18.21 -6.44
C SER A 130 -6.99 19.57 -6.76
N ASP A 131 -7.31 19.85 -8.03
CA ASP A 131 -7.94 21.09 -8.45
C ASP A 131 -9.39 21.22 -7.95
N GLN A 132 -10.14 20.12 -7.97
CA GLN A 132 -11.47 20.06 -7.36
C GLN A 132 -11.40 20.29 -5.85
N LEU A 133 -10.46 19.64 -5.15
CA LEU A 133 -10.28 19.80 -3.70
C LEU A 133 -9.90 21.25 -3.35
N LYS A 134 -8.97 21.86 -4.09
CA LYS A 134 -8.60 23.28 -3.94
C LYS A 134 -9.79 24.20 -4.17
N LYS A 135 -10.63 23.93 -5.18
CA LYS A 135 -11.86 24.71 -5.42
C LYS A 135 -12.85 24.58 -4.26
N ILE A 136 -13.04 23.38 -3.72
CA ILE A 136 -13.93 23.14 -2.57
C ILE A 136 -13.41 23.86 -1.32
N ALA A 137 -12.11 23.79 -1.04
CA ALA A 137 -11.51 24.46 0.10
C ALA A 137 -11.66 25.99 0.03
N LYS A 138 -11.49 26.58 -1.17
CA LYS A 138 -11.76 28.01 -1.41
C LYS A 138 -13.23 28.37 -1.17
N LEU A 139 -14.18 27.53 -1.60
CA LEU A 139 -15.60 27.77 -1.42
C LEU A 139 -16.06 27.62 0.04
N SER A 140 -15.36 26.80 0.82
CA SER A 140 -15.70 26.48 2.21
C SER A 140 -14.84 27.22 3.24
N ASN A 141 -13.98 28.15 2.82
CA ASN A 141 -12.98 28.82 3.67
C ASN A 141 -12.18 27.85 4.56
N SER A 142 -11.93 26.65 4.04
CA SER A 142 -11.13 25.62 4.71
C SER A 142 -9.65 25.74 4.33
N PRO A 143 -8.72 25.23 5.14
CA PRO A 143 -7.31 25.18 4.78
C PRO A 143 -7.11 24.47 3.42
N MET A 144 -6.10 24.90 2.67
CA MET A 144 -5.77 24.25 1.40
C MET A 144 -5.44 22.78 1.65
N PRO A 145 -6.00 21.86 0.84
CA PRO A 145 -5.76 20.43 1.00
C PRO A 145 -4.30 20.12 0.67
N ASP A 146 -3.61 19.49 1.61
CA ASP A 146 -2.25 18.98 1.43
C ASP A 146 -2.31 17.52 0.98
N GLY A 147 -2.71 17.31 -0.27
CA GLY A 147 -2.75 15.99 -0.91
C GLY A 147 -4.15 15.47 -1.30
N PRO A 148 -4.29 14.15 -1.56
CA PRO A 148 -5.56 13.53 -1.93
C PRO A 148 -6.57 13.51 -0.80
N CYS A 149 -7.84 13.28 -1.15
CA CYS A 149 -8.88 13.01 -0.17
C CYS A 149 -8.68 11.62 0.46
N LEU A 150 -8.48 11.57 1.78
CA LEU A 150 -8.31 10.34 2.55
C LEU A 150 -9.63 9.76 3.08
N ASN A 151 -10.75 10.45 2.87
CA ASN A 151 -12.05 9.99 3.34
C ASN A 151 -12.44 8.66 2.68
N PRO A 152 -12.96 7.69 3.47
CA PRO A 152 -13.37 6.40 2.95
C PRO A 152 -14.57 6.54 2.00
N LEU A 153 -14.69 5.58 1.08
CA LEU A 153 -15.87 5.44 0.22
C LEU A 153 -16.99 4.73 0.97
N THR A 154 -18.25 5.11 0.70
CA THR A 154 -19.42 4.45 1.27
C THR A 154 -19.65 3.07 0.64
N SER A 155 -19.43 2.98 -0.68
CA SER A 155 -19.50 1.73 -1.44
C SER A 155 -18.26 1.51 -2.30
N ILE A 156 -17.94 0.23 -2.52
CA ILE A 156 -16.91 -0.18 -3.48
C ILE A 156 -17.26 0.18 -4.93
N HIS A 157 -18.47 0.68 -5.22
CA HIS A 157 -18.86 1.17 -6.53
C HIS A 157 -18.75 2.69 -6.65
N ASP A 158 -18.61 3.39 -5.52
CA ASP A 158 -18.53 4.84 -5.52
C ASP A 158 -17.18 5.32 -6.03
N ARG A 159 -17.20 6.48 -6.66
CA ARG A 159 -16.01 7.15 -7.17
C ARG A 159 -15.52 8.25 -6.22
N LEU A 160 -16.45 8.87 -5.52
CA LEU A 160 -16.20 9.97 -4.60
C LEU A 160 -16.65 9.53 -3.20
N CYS A 161 -15.99 10.04 -2.16
CA CYS A 161 -16.51 9.88 -0.81
C CYS A 161 -17.84 10.64 -0.68
N GLU A 162 -18.64 10.29 0.32
CA GLU A 162 -19.98 10.86 0.53
C GLU A 162 -19.99 12.40 0.48
N THR A 163 -19.04 13.04 1.16
CA THR A 163 -18.89 14.51 1.19
C THR A 163 -18.65 15.08 -0.20
N HIS A 164 -17.70 14.51 -0.96
CA HIS A 164 -17.37 15.00 -2.29
C HIS A 164 -18.42 14.64 -3.33
N GLN A 165 -19.15 13.53 -3.16
CA GLN A 165 -20.27 13.18 -4.02
C GLN A 165 -21.36 14.25 -3.94
N ARG A 166 -21.68 14.76 -2.74
CA ARG A 166 -22.69 15.81 -2.56
C ARG A 166 -22.30 17.14 -3.23
N ILE A 167 -21.02 17.50 -3.18
CA ILE A 167 -20.51 18.79 -3.67
C ILE A 167 -20.23 18.75 -5.19
N LEU A 168 -19.73 17.62 -5.70
CA LEU A 168 -19.28 17.47 -7.09
C LEU A 168 -20.33 16.81 -8.01
N LYS A 169 -21.54 16.50 -7.51
CA LYS A 169 -22.59 15.81 -8.27
C LYS A 169 -22.93 16.46 -9.62
N ASP A 170 -22.83 17.78 -9.72
CA ASP A 170 -23.19 18.56 -10.91
C ASP A 170 -21.98 18.95 -11.77
N GLN A 171 -20.80 18.42 -11.45
CA GLN A 171 -19.59 18.63 -12.23
C GLN A 171 -19.36 17.48 -13.22
N CYS A 172 -18.60 17.78 -14.27
CA CYS A 172 -18.16 16.79 -15.24
C CYS A 172 -17.40 15.65 -14.54
N VAL A 173 -17.77 14.41 -14.87
CA VAL A 173 -17.14 13.22 -14.29
C VAL A 173 -15.69 13.08 -14.76
N VAL A 174 -15.30 13.54 -15.94
CA VAL A 174 -13.90 13.42 -16.41
C VAL A 174 -12.97 14.27 -15.53
N GLN A 175 -11.95 13.66 -14.91
CA GLN A 175 -10.93 14.41 -14.16
C GLN A 175 -9.85 14.93 -15.10
N PRO A 176 -9.23 16.09 -14.79
CA PRO A 176 -9.46 16.96 -13.64
C PRO A 176 -10.51 18.06 -13.88
N CYS A 177 -11.52 17.82 -14.73
CA CYS A 177 -12.47 18.85 -15.12
C CYS A 177 -13.26 19.42 -13.94
N ILE A 178 -13.40 20.74 -13.91
CA ILE A 178 -14.21 21.49 -12.93
C ILE A 178 -15.45 22.16 -13.54
N ARG A 179 -15.72 21.91 -14.83
CA ARG A 179 -16.88 22.46 -15.56
C ARG A 179 -18.16 21.71 -15.17
N PRO A 180 -19.33 22.36 -15.20
CA PRO A 180 -20.60 21.70 -14.94
C PRO A 180 -20.88 20.61 -15.99
N ARG A 181 -21.53 19.53 -15.56
CA ARG A 181 -22.03 18.49 -16.48
C ARG A 181 -23.25 19.02 -17.24
N ARG A 182 -23.50 18.46 -18.43
CA ARG A 182 -24.74 18.75 -19.17
C ARG A 182 -25.93 18.03 -18.50
N PRO A 183 -27.15 18.58 -18.60
CA PRO A 183 -28.35 17.86 -18.18
C PRO A 183 -28.40 16.48 -18.86
N ASP A 184 -28.67 15.43 -18.08
CA ASP A 184 -28.73 14.02 -18.53
C ASP A 184 -27.43 13.38 -19.06
N TYR A 185 -26.28 14.07 -18.95
CA TYR A 185 -24.97 13.52 -19.33
C TYR A 185 -23.95 13.59 -18.18
N ASP A 186 -23.02 12.64 -18.18
CA ASP A 186 -21.90 12.59 -17.22
C ASP A 186 -20.77 13.60 -17.54
N THR A 187 -20.82 14.27 -18.68
CA THR A 187 -19.73 15.12 -19.20
C THR A 187 -20.15 16.57 -19.50
N CYS A 188 -19.16 17.47 -19.50
CA CYS A 188 -19.34 18.83 -20.02
C CYS A 188 -19.39 18.85 -21.56
N ASN A 189 -19.56 20.02 -22.17
CA ASN A 189 -19.68 20.18 -23.62
C ASN A 189 -18.35 20.04 -24.40
N ASP A 190 -17.34 19.39 -23.81
CA ASP A 190 -16.04 19.23 -24.44
C ASP A 190 -16.01 17.93 -25.26
N SER A 191 -15.60 18.02 -26.53
CA SER A 191 -15.54 16.87 -27.44
C SER A 191 -14.60 15.78 -26.93
N GLU A 192 -13.49 16.16 -26.27
CA GLU A 192 -12.54 15.20 -25.71
C GLU A 192 -13.17 14.42 -24.53
N HIS A 193 -13.88 15.10 -23.64
CA HIS A 193 -14.52 14.46 -22.49
C HIS A 193 -15.67 13.53 -22.91
N ILE A 194 -16.43 13.93 -23.94
CA ILE A 194 -17.47 13.09 -24.53
C ILE A 194 -16.86 11.83 -25.12
N ALA A 195 -15.76 11.95 -25.88
CA ALA A 195 -15.06 10.81 -26.46
C ALA A 195 -14.56 9.84 -25.37
N ILE A 196 -13.94 10.35 -24.30
CA ILE A 196 -13.46 9.55 -23.16
C ILE A 196 -14.61 8.80 -22.49
N SER A 197 -15.76 9.46 -22.28
CA SER A 197 -16.95 8.83 -21.69
C SER A 197 -17.46 7.69 -22.56
N ASN A 198 -17.57 7.91 -23.87
CA ASN A 198 -18.00 6.88 -24.81
C ASN A 198 -17.04 5.68 -24.81
N GLN A 199 -15.72 5.94 -24.83
CA GLN A 199 -14.70 4.88 -24.75
C GLN A 199 -14.77 4.10 -23.44
N PHE A 200 -15.06 4.78 -22.32
CA PHE A 200 -15.22 4.14 -21.02
C PHE A 200 -16.45 3.23 -20.98
N HIS A 201 -17.61 3.72 -21.43
CA HIS A 201 -18.84 2.90 -21.50
C HIS A 201 -18.70 1.73 -22.48
N HIS A 202 -18.00 1.93 -23.59
CA HIS A 202 -17.69 0.85 -24.53
C HIS A 202 -16.84 -0.25 -23.87
N ARG A 203 -15.75 0.12 -23.18
CA ARG A 203 -14.91 -0.83 -22.41
C ARG A 203 -15.72 -1.57 -21.33
N LYS A 204 -16.59 -0.86 -20.60
CA LYS A 204 -17.45 -1.46 -19.57
C LYS A 204 -18.39 -2.53 -20.15
N ARG A 205 -18.89 -2.33 -21.38
CA ARG A 205 -19.75 -3.30 -22.08
C ARG A 205 -18.95 -4.49 -22.61
N GLN A 206 -17.73 -4.27 -23.09
CA GLN A 206 -16.86 -5.34 -23.64
C GLN A 206 -16.26 -6.25 -22.56
N ASN A 207 -15.88 -5.73 -21.39
CA ASN A 207 -15.24 -6.52 -20.32
C ASN A 207 -16.13 -7.60 -19.65
N PHE A 208 -17.39 -7.77 -20.09
CA PHE A 208 -18.25 -8.88 -19.65
C PHE A 208 -17.96 -10.20 -20.38
N THR A 209 -17.13 -10.22 -21.44
CA THR A 209 -16.61 -11.47 -22.02
C THR A 209 -15.39 -11.96 -21.22
N MET A 210 -15.52 -13.14 -20.60
CA MET A 210 -14.66 -13.76 -19.56
C MET A 210 -13.12 -13.76 -19.76
N ALA A 211 -12.59 -13.41 -20.93
CA ALA A 211 -11.18 -13.63 -21.28
C ALA A 211 -10.18 -12.74 -20.51
N SER A 212 -10.55 -11.52 -20.09
CA SER A 212 -9.61 -10.58 -19.46
C SER A 212 -9.44 -10.74 -17.94
N LYS A 213 -10.30 -11.55 -17.29
CA LYS A 213 -10.21 -11.80 -15.84
C LYS A 213 -9.16 -12.88 -15.49
N LEU A 214 -8.89 -13.80 -16.41
CA LEU A 214 -7.90 -14.90 -16.26
C LEU A 214 -6.44 -14.44 -16.47
N SER A 215 -6.24 -13.27 -17.07
CA SER A 215 -4.91 -12.70 -17.34
C SER A 215 -4.46 -11.68 -16.29
N ARG A 216 -5.02 -11.73 -15.08
CA ARG A 216 -4.61 -10.85 -13.98
C ARG A 216 -3.31 -11.34 -13.33
N PRO A 217 -2.37 -10.43 -13.01
CA PRO A 217 -1.11 -10.76 -12.35
C PRO A 217 -1.43 -11.33 -10.96
N GLY A 218 -1.16 -12.62 -10.77
CA GLY A 218 -1.62 -13.41 -9.61
C GLY A 218 -2.05 -14.82 -10.01
N ALA A 219 -2.75 -14.96 -11.15
CA ALA A 219 -3.19 -16.26 -11.65
C ALA A 219 -2.05 -17.16 -12.20
N LYS A 220 -0.82 -16.64 -12.24
CA LYS A 220 0.41 -17.32 -12.70
C LYS A 220 1.55 -17.27 -11.67
N LEU A 221 1.27 -16.98 -10.40
CA LEU A 221 2.30 -17.14 -9.38
C LEU A 221 2.50 -18.65 -9.12
N PRO A 222 3.74 -19.15 -9.06
CA PRO A 222 4.00 -20.52 -8.62
C PRO A 222 3.41 -20.75 -7.23
N THR A 223 2.88 -21.96 -7.02
CA THR A 223 2.50 -22.42 -5.68
C THR A 223 3.75 -22.51 -4.80
N ASP A 224 3.72 -21.79 -3.68
CA ASP A 224 4.63 -21.89 -2.53
C ASP A 224 6.07 -21.35 -2.73
N PRO A 225 6.44 -20.20 -2.11
CA PRO A 225 7.80 -19.64 -2.18
C PRO A 225 8.85 -20.43 -1.39
N SER A 226 8.46 -21.42 -0.57
CA SER A 226 9.41 -22.33 0.09
C SER A 226 10.13 -23.27 -0.89
N VAL A 227 9.65 -23.37 -2.13
CA VAL A 227 10.25 -24.20 -3.19
C VAL A 227 11.51 -23.55 -3.78
N HIS A 228 11.70 -22.24 -3.59
CA HIS A 228 12.83 -21.48 -4.14
C HIS A 228 13.95 -21.19 -3.11
N GLN A 229 13.75 -21.55 -1.83
CA GLN A 229 14.76 -21.40 -0.79
C GLN A 229 15.57 -22.69 -0.64
N ASN A 230 16.90 -22.57 -0.68
CA ASN A 230 17.76 -23.66 -0.21
C ASN A 230 17.53 -23.83 1.30
N CYS A 231 16.96 -24.97 1.70
CA CYS A 231 16.55 -25.25 3.08
C CYS A 231 17.69 -25.31 4.11
N TRP A 232 18.95 -25.26 3.66
CA TRP A 232 20.13 -25.25 4.53
C TRP A 232 20.83 -23.89 4.61
N THR A 233 20.69 -23.04 3.59
CA THR A 233 21.40 -21.75 3.51
C THR A 233 20.48 -20.53 3.49
N ALA A 234 19.16 -20.73 3.29
CA ALA A 234 18.19 -19.67 3.03
C ALA A 234 18.54 -18.78 1.81
N GLU A 235 19.44 -19.23 0.93
CA GLU A 235 19.78 -18.57 -0.33
C GLU A 235 18.70 -18.94 -1.38
N LEU A 236 18.23 -17.94 -2.12
CA LEU A 236 17.26 -18.09 -3.21
C LEU A 236 18.00 -18.37 -4.53
N ASP A 237 17.51 -19.29 -5.35
CA ASP A 237 18.06 -19.55 -6.69
C ASP A 237 17.65 -18.42 -7.66
N GLU A 238 18.56 -17.46 -7.86
CA GLU A 238 18.41 -16.30 -8.75
C GLU A 238 17.97 -16.68 -10.18
N SER A 239 18.28 -17.89 -10.65
CA SER A 239 17.96 -18.33 -12.02
C SER A 239 16.49 -18.66 -12.26
N THR A 240 15.68 -18.74 -11.19
CA THR A 240 14.24 -19.09 -11.25
C THR A 240 13.30 -17.90 -11.04
N LEU A 241 13.84 -16.71 -10.81
CA LEU A 241 13.07 -15.48 -10.56
C LEU A 241 12.54 -14.94 -11.90
N VAL A 242 11.22 -14.92 -12.07
CA VAL A 242 10.56 -14.25 -13.20
C VAL A 242 10.31 -12.81 -12.78
N ASP A 243 10.73 -11.84 -13.61
CA ASP A 243 10.48 -10.40 -13.43
C ASP A 243 8.96 -10.12 -13.31
N VAL A 244 8.47 -10.03 -12.07
CA VAL A 244 7.09 -9.62 -11.76
C VAL A 244 6.94 -8.09 -11.98
N ASP A 245 8.05 -7.37 -11.87
CA ASP A 245 8.16 -5.92 -11.85
C ASP A 245 7.88 -5.23 -13.22
N GLU A 246 8.18 -5.89 -14.34
CA GLU A 246 7.96 -5.28 -15.67
C GLU A 246 6.46 -5.14 -16.00
N PHE A 247 5.61 -6.02 -15.43
CA PHE A 247 4.16 -5.95 -15.56
C PHE A 247 3.53 -4.89 -14.65
N ASP A 248 4.10 -4.67 -13.46
CA ASP A 248 3.66 -3.60 -12.56
C ASP A 248 4.06 -2.21 -13.11
N ARG A 249 5.26 -2.05 -13.68
CA ARG A 249 5.67 -0.82 -14.38
C ARG A 249 4.74 -0.44 -15.55
N ALA A 250 4.29 -1.42 -16.33
CA ALA A 250 3.29 -1.18 -17.39
C ALA A 250 1.93 -0.75 -16.81
N HIS A 251 1.58 -1.23 -15.61
CA HIS A 251 0.36 -0.88 -14.92
C HIS A 251 0.45 0.49 -14.23
N GLU A 252 1.63 0.88 -13.74
CA GLU A 252 1.93 2.21 -13.19
C GLU A 252 1.92 3.30 -14.26
N ALA A 253 2.49 3.06 -15.45
CA ALA A 253 2.45 3.97 -16.60
C ALA A 253 1.00 4.31 -17.05
N GLY A 254 0.05 3.41 -16.79
CA GLY A 254 -1.39 3.64 -16.99
C GLY A 254 -2.09 4.41 -15.85
N ARG A 255 -1.41 4.59 -14.71
CA ARG A 255 -1.93 5.23 -13.48
C ARG A 255 -1.28 6.59 -13.19
N TYR A 256 -0.11 6.90 -13.76
CA TYR A 256 0.58 8.16 -13.52
C TYR A 256 -0.14 9.39 -14.09
N GLY A 257 -0.62 10.22 -13.17
CA GLY A 257 -0.83 11.66 -13.31
C GLY A 257 0.02 12.46 -12.30
N GLY A 258 1.07 11.88 -11.73
CA GLY A 258 2.03 12.59 -10.90
C GLY A 258 3.27 12.92 -11.73
N GLN A 259 3.42 14.18 -12.15
CA GLN A 259 4.75 14.75 -12.31
C GLN A 259 4.96 15.61 -11.08
N ASP A 260 6.01 15.32 -10.34
CA ASP A 260 6.58 16.26 -9.40
C ASP A 260 6.98 17.52 -10.18
N ILE A 261 6.67 18.67 -9.61
CA ILE A 261 7.16 19.96 -10.10
C ILE A 261 8.61 20.03 -9.63
N ASP A 262 9.53 19.54 -10.44
CA ASP A 262 10.94 19.89 -10.32
C ASP A 262 11.08 21.37 -10.71
N ASN A 263 11.17 22.23 -9.71
CA ASN A 263 11.58 23.62 -9.92
C ASN A 263 13.10 23.63 -10.13
N ASN A 264 13.55 23.43 -11.37
CA ASN A 264 14.91 23.77 -11.75
C ASN A 264 14.93 25.23 -12.27
N PRO A 265 15.65 26.19 -11.66
CA PRO A 265 15.53 27.60 -11.99
C PRO A 265 16.18 28.07 -13.31
N GLU A 266 16.75 27.18 -14.14
CA GLU A 266 17.62 27.61 -15.25
C GLU A 266 17.02 27.59 -16.66
N ASP A 267 15.78 27.11 -16.87
CA ASP A 267 15.14 27.16 -18.19
C ASP A 267 14.28 28.43 -18.40
N ILE A 268 14.93 29.60 -18.27
CA ILE A 268 14.38 30.88 -18.75
C ILE A 268 14.86 31.08 -20.19
N GLY A 269 14.22 30.41 -21.15
CA GLY A 269 14.65 30.57 -22.54
C GLY A 269 13.97 29.71 -23.60
N ASN A 270 12.65 29.58 -23.61
CA ASN A 270 11.82 29.53 -24.83
C ASN A 270 10.36 29.18 -24.48
N GLN A 271 9.56 30.22 -24.29
CA GLN A 271 8.11 30.10 -24.12
C GLN A 271 7.44 29.74 -25.44
N THR A 272 7.29 28.46 -25.75
CA THR A 272 6.11 27.95 -26.50
C THR A 272 5.80 26.50 -26.10
N ASN A 273 4.65 26.30 -25.44
CA ASN A 273 3.84 25.07 -25.44
C ASN A 273 4.44 23.74 -24.94
N HIS A 274 4.94 23.70 -23.69
CA HIS A 274 5.10 22.42 -22.97
C HIS A 274 4.45 22.42 -21.57
N ASN A 275 3.15 22.73 -21.51
CA ASN A 275 2.29 22.16 -20.46
C ASN A 275 1.87 20.75 -20.89
N LYS A 276 2.67 19.72 -20.60
CA LYS A 276 2.20 18.32 -20.66
C LYS A 276 1.24 18.09 -19.49
N GLY A 277 0.02 18.61 -19.62
CA GLY A 277 -1.06 18.43 -18.65
C GLY A 277 -1.49 16.97 -18.53
N ARG A 278 -1.97 16.59 -17.34
CA ARG A 278 -2.55 15.27 -17.05
C ARG A 278 -3.61 14.89 -18.10
N LYS A 279 -3.48 13.71 -18.70
CA LYS A 279 -4.49 13.20 -19.64
C LYS A 279 -5.83 13.06 -18.93
N PRO A 280 -6.95 13.56 -19.49
CA PRO A 280 -8.23 13.48 -18.82
C PRO A 280 -8.68 12.02 -18.68
N CYS A 281 -9.23 11.64 -17.52
CA CYS A 281 -9.64 10.26 -17.25
C CYS A 281 -11.00 10.16 -16.54
N MET A 282 -11.75 9.10 -16.84
CA MET A 282 -13.06 8.82 -16.22
C MET A 282 -13.01 7.61 -15.27
N SER A 283 -11.86 6.95 -15.17
CA SER A 283 -11.67 5.81 -14.27
C SER A 283 -11.77 6.22 -12.80
N ARG A 284 -11.96 5.20 -11.96
CA ARG A 284 -11.82 5.32 -10.51
C ARG A 284 -10.33 5.29 -10.15
N CYS A 285 -9.98 5.93 -9.06
CA CYS A 285 -8.62 5.96 -8.54
C CYS A 285 -8.45 4.86 -7.48
N PRO A 286 -7.59 3.87 -7.71
CA PRO A 286 -7.09 3.06 -6.61
C PRO A 286 -6.09 3.86 -5.77
N THR A 287 -5.79 3.40 -4.56
CA THR A 287 -4.56 3.75 -3.83
C THR A 287 -3.36 3.33 -4.68
N HIS A 288 -2.22 4.00 -4.46
CA HIS A 288 -0.98 3.67 -5.14
C HIS A 288 -0.49 2.33 -4.60
N ASN A 289 -0.12 2.30 -3.32
CA ASN A 289 0.40 1.14 -2.64
C ASN A 289 0.19 1.26 -1.12
N ASP A 290 0.31 0.14 -0.42
CA ASP A 290 0.57 0.13 1.02
C ASP A 290 2.09 0.01 1.19
N GLN A 291 2.72 1.07 1.70
CA GLN A 291 4.14 1.08 2.04
C GLN A 291 4.35 0.38 3.39
N LEU A 292 5.32 -0.51 3.45
CA LEU A 292 5.75 -1.18 4.66
C LEU A 292 7.18 -0.80 5.02
N ILE A 293 7.46 -0.76 6.31
CA ILE A 293 8.82 -0.87 6.83
C ILE A 293 8.92 -2.23 7.50
N VAL A 294 9.80 -3.08 7.00
CA VAL A 294 10.00 -4.44 7.45
C VAL A 294 11.42 -4.58 7.97
N SER A 295 11.56 -5.22 9.12
CA SER A 295 12.89 -5.61 9.62
C SER A 295 13.49 -6.71 8.75
N THR A 296 14.82 -6.85 8.76
CA THR A 296 15.53 -7.84 7.93
C THR A 296 15.21 -9.30 8.30
N CYS A 297 14.52 -9.54 9.42
CA CYS A 297 13.98 -10.86 9.77
C CYS A 297 12.55 -11.12 9.29
N GLY A 298 11.90 -10.15 8.61
CA GLY A 298 10.55 -10.25 8.08
C GLY A 298 9.44 -9.74 9.01
N ILE A 299 9.77 -9.14 10.15
CA ILE A 299 8.75 -8.53 11.03
C ILE A 299 8.40 -7.13 10.53
N ILE A 300 7.11 -6.87 10.30
CA ILE A 300 6.59 -5.55 9.91
C ILE A 300 6.71 -4.60 11.10
N LEU A 301 7.48 -3.51 10.92
CA LEU A 301 7.72 -2.46 11.90
C LEU A 301 6.67 -1.35 11.80
N ALA A 302 6.35 -0.95 10.57
CA ALA A 302 5.40 0.10 10.28
C ALA A 302 4.70 -0.12 8.94
N ARG A 303 3.55 0.55 8.76
CA ARG A 303 2.73 0.51 7.55
C ARG A 303 2.13 1.90 7.32
N SER A 304 2.07 2.33 6.06
CA SER A 304 1.29 3.49 5.64
C SER A 304 0.64 3.26 4.28
N THR A 305 -0.53 3.84 4.04
CA THR A 305 -1.21 3.74 2.74
C THR A 305 -0.90 4.99 1.91
N PHE A 306 -0.33 4.79 0.73
CA PHE A 306 0.02 5.84 -0.21
C PHE A 306 -1.03 5.90 -1.32
N PHE A 307 -1.54 7.11 -1.59
CA PHE A 307 -2.76 7.25 -2.38
C PHE A 307 -2.52 7.57 -3.85
N ARG A 308 -1.47 8.32 -4.19
CA ARG A 308 -1.26 8.85 -5.56
C ARG A 308 0.08 8.47 -6.16
N ALA A 309 1.12 8.46 -5.34
CA ALA A 309 2.48 8.22 -5.75
C ALA A 309 3.27 7.77 -4.54
N GLU A 310 4.31 7.01 -4.81
CA GLU A 310 5.41 6.78 -3.90
C GLU A 310 6.45 7.90 -4.02
N ALA A 311 6.03 9.10 -3.62
CA ALA A 311 6.89 10.27 -3.70
C ALA A 311 8.01 10.17 -2.64
N PRO A 312 9.27 10.54 -2.96
CA PRO A 312 10.37 10.56 -2.00
C PRO A 312 10.06 11.37 -0.72
N SER A 313 9.31 12.46 -0.87
CA SER A 313 8.84 13.28 0.25
C SER A 313 7.89 12.53 1.20
N ALA A 314 7.00 11.69 0.66
CA ALA A 314 6.06 10.87 1.43
C ALA A 314 6.78 9.72 2.13
N VAL A 315 7.72 9.05 1.46
CA VAL A 315 8.56 8.00 2.06
C VAL A 315 9.41 8.55 3.21
N LYS A 316 10.06 9.71 3.00
CA LYS A 316 10.80 10.41 4.06
C LYS A 316 9.92 10.68 5.28
N GLN A 317 8.74 11.28 5.08
CA GLN A 317 7.84 11.59 6.18
C GLN A 317 7.37 10.32 6.89
N PHE A 318 7.05 9.27 6.14
CA PHE A 318 6.68 7.97 6.70
C PHE A 318 7.78 7.35 7.56
N ILE A 319 9.05 7.44 7.14
CA ILE A 319 10.20 6.96 7.95
C ILE A 319 10.32 7.76 9.25
N LEU A 320 10.24 9.10 9.19
CA LEU A 320 10.32 9.97 10.36
C LEU A 320 9.17 9.72 11.34
N ASP A 321 7.94 9.60 10.84
CA ASP A 321 6.76 9.31 11.65
C ASP A 321 6.83 7.93 12.29
N SER A 322 7.43 6.96 11.60
CA SER A 322 7.60 5.59 12.10
C SER A 322 8.65 5.50 13.20
N PHE A 323 9.65 6.39 13.22
CA PHE A 323 10.78 6.34 14.15
C PHE A 323 11.11 7.73 14.73
N PRO A 324 10.21 8.30 15.55
CA PRO A 324 10.34 9.68 16.03
C PRO A 324 11.51 9.91 16.99
N GLU A 325 11.96 8.86 17.67
CA GLU A 325 13.05 8.95 18.66
C GLU A 325 14.43 8.67 18.04
N ARG A 326 14.54 7.61 17.25
CA ARG A 326 15.80 7.18 16.64
C ARG A 326 15.55 6.37 15.37
N LEU A 327 16.08 6.87 14.25
CA LEU A 327 16.06 6.15 12.99
C LEU A 327 16.94 4.88 13.03
N PRO A 328 16.59 3.81 12.30
CA PRO A 328 17.51 2.73 11.99
C PRO A 328 18.76 3.28 11.29
N ASN A 329 19.92 2.68 11.56
CA ASN A 329 21.19 3.10 10.95
C ASN A 329 21.25 2.78 9.46
N LEU A 330 20.49 1.76 9.04
CA LEU A 330 20.47 1.28 7.67
C LEU A 330 19.03 1.06 7.20
N ILE A 331 18.65 1.69 6.09
CA ILE A 331 17.31 1.56 5.52
C ILE A 331 17.44 1.23 4.03
N PHE A 332 17.17 -0.02 3.65
CA PHE A 332 17.13 -0.40 2.24
C PHE A 332 15.86 0.13 1.57
N TYR A 333 16.00 0.67 0.36
CA TYR A 333 14.89 1.18 -0.43
C TYR A 333 15.18 1.05 -1.93
N ASP A 334 14.21 0.66 -2.76
CA ASP A 334 14.39 0.49 -4.21
C ASP A 334 14.77 1.80 -4.90
N ASN A 335 14.14 2.92 -4.52
CA ASN A 335 14.36 4.25 -5.07
C ASN A 335 15.19 5.15 -4.12
N ALA A 336 16.20 4.54 -3.48
CA ALA A 336 17.10 5.24 -2.55
C ALA A 336 17.79 6.46 -3.18
N CYS A 337 18.14 6.40 -4.47
CA CYS A 337 18.89 7.46 -5.16
C CYS A 337 18.09 8.78 -5.16
N ASN A 338 16.79 8.74 -5.48
CA ASN A 338 15.94 9.93 -5.42
C ASN A 338 15.60 10.35 -3.97
N LEU A 339 15.45 9.39 -3.06
CA LEU A 339 15.18 9.68 -1.64
C LEU A 339 16.35 10.42 -0.98
N VAL A 340 17.58 9.93 -1.14
CA VAL A 340 18.78 10.58 -0.58
C VAL A 340 18.99 11.95 -1.20
N HIS A 341 18.82 12.09 -2.52
CA HIS A 341 18.89 13.39 -3.18
C HIS A 341 17.87 14.39 -2.60
N HIS A 342 16.62 13.95 -2.38
CA HIS A 342 15.59 14.78 -1.76
C HIS A 342 15.93 15.18 -0.32
N ILE A 343 16.44 14.26 0.49
CA ILE A 343 16.84 14.51 1.89
C ILE A 343 17.98 15.52 1.95
N TRP A 344 19.03 15.36 1.13
CA TRP A 344 20.20 16.25 1.15
C TRP A 344 19.95 17.63 0.53
N SER A 345 18.92 17.76 -0.29
CA SER A 345 18.48 19.07 -0.81
C SER A 345 17.95 20.00 0.28
N ASN A 346 17.56 19.47 1.46
CA ASN A 346 17.06 20.25 2.59
C ASN A 346 17.95 20.06 3.83
N PRO A 347 18.64 21.10 4.33
CA PRO A 347 19.55 20.99 5.47
C PRO A 347 18.92 20.40 6.75
N LYS A 348 17.62 20.65 6.99
CA LYS A 348 16.93 20.10 8.16
C LYS A 348 16.74 18.59 8.06
N ASP A 349 16.41 18.12 6.86
CA ASP A 349 16.23 16.69 6.60
C ASP A 349 17.59 15.99 6.63
N ALA A 350 18.63 16.61 6.04
CA ALA A 350 19.99 16.09 6.11
C ALA A 350 20.50 15.90 7.55
N GLU A 351 20.21 16.85 8.45
CA GLU A 351 20.56 16.71 9.87
C GLU A 351 19.81 15.56 10.56
N ALA A 352 18.52 15.37 10.23
CA ALA A 352 17.71 14.28 10.79
C ALA A 352 18.22 12.89 10.36
N PHE A 353 18.79 12.78 9.16
CA PHE A 353 19.30 11.53 8.57
C PHE A 353 20.83 11.38 8.61
N LYS A 354 21.56 12.25 9.32
CA LYS A 354 23.04 12.27 9.29
C LYS A 354 23.73 10.96 9.69
N ASP A 355 23.09 10.17 10.55
CA ASP A 355 23.60 8.89 11.07
C ASP A 355 22.94 7.68 10.39
N VAL A 356 22.25 7.91 9.26
CA VAL A 356 21.49 6.90 8.51
C VAL A 356 22.06 6.72 7.13
N VAL A 357 22.29 5.46 6.75
CA VAL A 357 22.67 5.07 5.40
C VAL A 357 21.46 4.47 4.70
N ILE A 358 21.16 4.96 3.50
CA ILE A 358 20.02 4.49 2.70
C ILE A 358 20.54 3.90 1.39
N PRO A 359 20.95 2.62 1.38
CA PRO A 359 21.34 1.95 0.14
C PRO A 359 20.12 1.61 -0.71
N VAL A 360 20.36 1.48 -2.01
CA VAL A 360 19.44 0.80 -2.91
C VAL A 360 19.32 -0.66 -2.46
N ASP A 361 18.11 -1.20 -2.48
CA ASP A 361 17.90 -2.64 -2.28
C ASP A 361 18.73 -3.45 -3.30
N VAL A 362 19.46 -4.45 -2.80
CA VAL A 362 20.41 -5.27 -3.57
C VAL A 362 19.76 -5.89 -4.81
N PHE A 363 18.50 -6.31 -4.71
CA PHE A 363 17.75 -6.89 -5.83
C PHE A 363 17.39 -5.86 -6.90
N HIS A 364 17.10 -4.63 -6.48
CA HIS A 364 16.70 -3.55 -7.38
C HIS A 364 17.90 -2.86 -8.04
N MET A 365 19.12 -3.02 -7.51
CA MET A 365 20.32 -2.39 -8.04
C MET A 365 20.57 -2.68 -9.53
N CYS A 366 20.22 -3.87 -10.03
CA CYS A 366 20.37 -4.18 -11.46
C CYS A 366 19.48 -3.32 -12.37
N SER A 367 18.38 -2.78 -11.82
CA SER A 367 17.47 -1.87 -12.53
C SER A 367 17.95 -0.42 -12.52
N HIS A 368 18.95 -0.08 -11.71
CA HIS A 368 19.54 1.26 -11.69
C HIS A 368 20.61 1.40 -12.76
N LYS A 369 20.68 2.58 -13.38
CA LYS A 369 21.64 2.83 -14.46
C LYS A 369 23.06 2.89 -13.89
N GLU A 370 23.97 2.10 -14.43
CA GLU A 370 25.39 2.16 -14.08
C GLU A 370 26.02 3.54 -14.33
N SER A 371 25.45 4.31 -15.25
CA SER A 371 25.90 5.68 -15.56
C SER A 371 25.45 6.74 -14.55
N ASP A 372 24.53 6.42 -13.63
CA ASP A 372 24.11 7.33 -12.58
C ASP A 372 25.19 7.42 -11.50
N GLN A 373 26.03 8.44 -11.60
CA GLN A 373 27.16 8.65 -10.68
C GLN A 373 26.71 8.83 -9.24
N PHE A 374 25.58 9.52 -8.99
CA PHE A 374 25.08 9.76 -7.65
C PHE A 374 24.67 8.44 -7.00
N CYS A 375 23.90 7.64 -7.73
CA CYS A 375 23.44 6.33 -7.28
C CYS A 375 24.63 5.38 -7.03
N GLN A 376 25.64 5.41 -7.91
CA GLN A 376 26.85 4.61 -7.75
C GLN A 376 27.72 5.05 -6.57
N GLU A 377 27.75 6.32 -6.22
CA GLU A 377 28.61 6.86 -5.16
C GLU A 377 27.99 6.74 -3.77
N PHE A 378 26.71 7.10 -3.64
CA PHE A 378 26.09 7.33 -2.34
C PHE A 378 25.14 6.22 -1.87
N THR A 379 24.55 5.46 -2.79
CA THR A 379 23.49 4.49 -2.45
C THR A 379 23.80 3.07 -2.92
N ASN A 380 24.96 2.84 -3.55
CA ASN A 380 25.33 1.50 -3.98
C ASN A 380 25.71 0.59 -2.79
N PRO A 381 24.94 -0.48 -2.50
CA PRO A 381 25.20 -1.35 -1.35
C PRO A 381 26.53 -2.08 -1.46
N ASN A 382 27.05 -2.32 -2.68
CA ASN A 382 28.36 -2.97 -2.85
C ASN A 382 29.54 -2.09 -2.44
N LYS A 383 29.35 -0.76 -2.37
CA LYS A 383 30.39 0.19 -1.97
C LYS A 383 30.36 0.52 -0.48
N ILE A 384 29.38 0.00 0.27
CA ILE A 384 29.27 0.19 1.72
C ILE A 384 29.93 -1.03 2.40
N PRO A 385 31.17 -0.90 2.92
CA PRO A 385 31.92 -2.03 3.46
C PRO A 385 31.22 -2.66 4.67
N ASP A 386 30.51 -1.85 5.45
CA ASP A 386 29.76 -2.26 6.65
C ASP A 386 28.48 -3.04 6.33
N LEU A 387 28.26 -3.49 5.08
CA LEU A 387 27.15 -4.37 4.71
C LEU A 387 27.57 -5.82 4.49
N LYS A 388 28.88 -6.09 4.37
CA LYS A 388 29.41 -7.43 4.10
C LYS A 388 30.41 -7.87 5.16
N LYS A 389 30.22 -9.07 5.71
CA LYS A 389 31.17 -9.73 6.61
C LYS A 389 31.63 -11.04 5.99
N GLY A 390 32.94 -11.17 5.77
CA GLY A 390 33.52 -12.36 5.13
C GLY A 390 32.99 -12.60 3.70
N GLY A 391 32.65 -11.53 2.98
CA GLY A 391 32.09 -11.61 1.62
C GLY A 391 30.59 -11.91 1.55
N LYS A 392 29.92 -12.15 2.68
CA LYS A 392 28.46 -12.38 2.75
C LYS A 392 27.72 -11.15 3.25
N TRP A 393 26.52 -10.91 2.71
CA TRP A 393 25.63 -9.86 3.20
C TRP A 393 25.23 -10.11 4.66
N MET A 394 25.30 -9.08 5.49
CA MET A 394 24.93 -9.18 6.90
C MET A 394 23.42 -9.08 7.15
N PHE A 395 22.70 -8.42 6.25
CA PHE A 395 21.29 -8.12 6.39
C PHE A 395 20.54 -8.63 5.16
N ASN A 396 19.36 -9.20 5.38
CA ASN A 396 18.49 -9.63 4.30
C ASN A 396 17.65 -8.45 3.79
N SER A 397 18.00 -7.89 2.63
CA SER A 397 17.23 -6.81 2.00
C SER A 397 15.96 -7.29 1.30
N SER A 398 15.83 -8.59 0.98
CA SER A 398 14.59 -9.18 0.40
C SER A 398 13.43 -9.35 1.38
N ALA A 399 13.62 -9.00 2.66
CA ALA A 399 12.64 -9.26 3.69
C ALA A 399 11.29 -8.58 3.41
N ALA A 400 11.31 -7.39 2.80
CA ALA A 400 10.08 -6.67 2.46
C ALA A 400 9.35 -7.31 1.27
N GLU A 401 10.05 -7.69 0.20
CA GLU A 401 9.48 -8.40 -0.95
C GLU A 401 8.80 -9.71 -0.54
N LEU A 402 9.48 -10.53 0.26
CA LEU A 402 8.87 -11.76 0.80
C LEU A 402 7.60 -11.44 1.59
N THR A 403 7.66 -10.44 2.46
CA THR A 403 6.51 -10.01 3.29
C THR A 403 5.35 -9.49 2.44
N ASN A 404 5.64 -8.81 1.33
CA ASN A 404 4.66 -8.32 0.38
C ASN A 404 3.90 -9.48 -0.30
N ILE A 405 4.60 -10.56 -0.66
CA ILE A 405 3.97 -11.78 -1.19
C ILE A 405 2.97 -12.38 -0.19
N TRP A 406 3.38 -12.52 1.09
CA TRP A 406 2.48 -13.01 2.14
C TRP A 406 1.25 -12.12 2.28
N ARG A 407 1.48 -10.81 2.35
CA ARG A 407 0.42 -9.81 2.47
C ARG A 407 -0.54 -9.86 1.29
N TRP A 408 -0.05 -9.99 0.06
CA TRP A 408 -0.88 -10.11 -1.13
C TRP A 408 -1.81 -11.32 -1.09
N SER A 409 -1.28 -12.47 -0.66
CA SER A 409 -2.02 -13.73 -0.65
C SER A 409 -3.25 -13.72 0.27
N ASP A 410 -3.23 -12.93 1.34
CA ASP A 410 -4.40 -12.73 2.21
C ASP A 410 -5.50 -11.90 1.51
N TYR A 411 -5.12 -10.91 0.68
CA TYR A 411 -6.07 -10.02 0.00
C TYR A 411 -6.71 -10.61 -1.27
N GLU A 412 -6.00 -11.43 -2.05
CA GLU A 412 -6.58 -12.08 -3.23
C GLU A 412 -7.78 -12.98 -2.85
N MET A 413 -7.74 -13.53 -1.64
CA MET A 413 -8.81 -14.32 -1.05
C MET A 413 -9.99 -13.46 -0.56
N ASP A 414 -9.73 -12.26 -0.03
CA ASP A 414 -10.79 -11.29 0.30
C ASP A 414 -11.39 -10.61 -0.95
N GLY A 415 -10.69 -10.62 -2.09
CA GLY A 415 -11.19 -10.17 -3.39
C GLY A 415 -12.35 -11.02 -3.95
N TRP A 416 -12.60 -12.20 -3.36
CA TRP A 416 -13.81 -12.99 -3.58
C TRP A 416 -15.01 -12.53 -2.73
N ARG A 417 -14.85 -11.56 -1.82
CA ARG A 417 -15.97 -10.90 -1.16
C ARG A 417 -16.72 -10.04 -2.19
N LYS A 418 -17.94 -10.49 -2.51
CA LYS A 418 -18.98 -9.85 -3.34
C LYS A 418 -18.89 -10.14 -4.85
N SER A 419 -19.22 -11.37 -5.22
CA SER A 419 -20.04 -11.67 -6.40
C SER A 419 -21.45 -12.01 -5.95
#